data_AF-A0A382S2C6-F1
#
_entry.id   AF-A0A382S2C6-F1
#
_cell.length_a   1.000
_cell.length_b   1.000
_cell.length_c   1.000
_cell.angle_alpha   90.00
_cell.angle_beta   90.00
_cell.angle_gamma   90.00
#
_symmetry.space_group_name_H-M   'P 1'
#
loop_
_entity.id
_entity.type
_entity.pdbx_description
1 polymer ?
#
loop_
_entity_poly.entity_id
_entity_poly.type
_entity_poly.pdbx_seq_one_letter_code
_entity_poly.pdbx_strand_id
1 'polypeptide(L)'
;SFPEEICSIYHDLLSFDISNNSICPPYPSCIEYLGKQNTSSCDSIVYQNIKLNIDNVIDNHKVSSMLADISNLNTEYFQSDVAVLQDIIDKNEILDGRHPLSIGRQKWEQMRLVSLDLSDMSLTDLPISLCSLTPQLRKLDLSGNSLCPPYPYCIEYISSQDITGCGKYSCPDSYVEIDDACYMGSHIGLLQSFIDQNASLDGIDPLDLSSHGAHLKWTDGGLDRLIMRGKDLTTIPEDICTLYSDITLLDISNNHICPPYPSCMDDVGRQDTEDCIVGPCADGYIYFEGDCYYYGDLQVLLDFTRINPGLENYH
;
A
#
# COMPACT_ATOMS: atom_id res chain seq x y z
N SER A 1 -29.28 21.30 -27.31
CA SER A 1 -29.77 20.85 -25.99
C SER A 1 -30.02 19.35 -26.06
N PHE A 2 -29.94 18.69 -24.91
CA PHE A 2 -30.16 17.26 -24.81
C PHE A 2 -31.64 16.99 -24.45
N PRO A 3 -32.38 16.11 -25.14
CA PRO A 3 -33.76 15.79 -24.80
C PRO A 3 -33.84 15.05 -23.46
N GLU A 4 -34.76 15.44 -22.57
CA GLU A 4 -34.94 14.77 -21.26
C GLU A 4 -35.41 13.33 -21.40
N GLU A 5 -36.10 13.00 -22.50
CA GLU A 5 -36.66 11.68 -22.76
C GLU A 5 -35.59 10.58 -22.85
N ILE A 6 -34.32 10.94 -23.07
CA ILE A 6 -33.20 10.00 -23.06
C ILE A 6 -33.08 9.24 -21.74
N CYS A 7 -33.46 9.86 -20.61
CA CYS A 7 -33.34 9.24 -19.31
C CYS A 7 -34.22 8.00 -19.18
N SER A 8 -35.24 7.88 -20.05
CA SER A 8 -36.11 6.71 -20.10
C SER A 8 -35.46 5.47 -20.70
N ILE A 9 -34.33 5.63 -21.41
CA ILE A 9 -33.63 4.54 -22.09
C ILE A 9 -32.13 4.47 -21.78
N TYR A 10 -31.55 5.49 -21.14
CA TYR A 10 -30.10 5.63 -20.96
C TYR A 10 -29.45 4.42 -20.27
N HIS A 11 -30.07 3.91 -19.20
CA HIS A 11 -29.56 2.75 -18.47
C HIS A 11 -29.78 1.40 -19.19
N ASP A 12 -30.59 1.39 -20.25
CA ASP A 12 -30.86 0.19 -21.07
C ASP A 12 -29.92 0.10 -22.29
N LEU A 13 -29.08 1.12 -22.52
CA LEU A 13 -28.14 1.16 -23.64
C LEU A 13 -26.89 0.34 -23.32
N LEU A 14 -26.56 -0.62 -24.20
CA LEU A 14 -25.30 -1.40 -24.11
C LEU A 14 -24.06 -0.51 -24.27
N SER A 15 -24.16 0.57 -25.04
CA SER A 15 -23.13 1.60 -25.15
C SER A 15 -23.75 2.92 -25.62
N PHE A 16 -23.22 4.03 -25.11
CA PHE A 16 -23.68 5.37 -25.44
C PHE A 16 -22.51 6.35 -25.48
N ASP A 17 -21.96 6.58 -26.68
CA ASP A 17 -20.88 7.54 -26.92
C ASP A 17 -21.38 8.69 -27.79
N ILE A 18 -21.35 9.88 -27.21
CA ILE A 18 -21.69 11.14 -27.88
C ILE A 18 -20.61 12.20 -27.67
N SER A 19 -19.40 11.77 -27.34
CA SER A 19 -18.26 12.66 -27.14
C SER A 19 -17.93 13.44 -28.42
N ASN A 20 -17.27 14.59 -28.26
CA ASN A 20 -16.83 15.51 -29.31
C ASN A 20 -17.95 16.16 -30.14
N ASN A 21 -19.11 16.41 -29.53
CA ASN A 21 -20.21 17.17 -30.14
C ASN A 21 -20.32 18.58 -29.53
N SER A 22 -21.33 19.37 -29.93
CA SER A 22 -21.57 20.75 -29.45
C SER A 22 -22.81 20.86 -28.57
N ILE A 23 -22.96 19.96 -27.60
CA ILE A 23 -24.15 19.90 -26.75
C ILE A 23 -23.97 20.83 -25.55
N CYS A 24 -24.88 21.80 -25.41
CA CYS A 24 -24.86 22.80 -24.34
C CYS A 24 -25.60 22.34 -23.07
N PRO A 25 -25.09 22.70 -21.87
CA PRO A 25 -25.79 22.49 -20.60
C PRO A 25 -27.05 23.38 -20.49
N PRO A 26 -27.99 23.07 -19.57
CA PRO A 26 -27.94 21.95 -18.63
C PRO A 26 -28.18 20.59 -19.30
N TYR A 27 -27.50 19.57 -18.79
CA TYR A 27 -27.68 18.19 -19.23
C TYR A 27 -28.66 17.47 -18.29
N PRO A 28 -29.42 16.48 -18.78
CA PRO A 28 -30.27 15.65 -17.94
C PRO A 28 -29.46 14.97 -16.83
N SER A 29 -29.99 14.97 -15.61
CA SER A 29 -29.28 14.49 -14.42
C SER A 29 -28.98 12.98 -14.44
N CYS A 30 -29.68 12.21 -15.28
CA CYS A 30 -29.47 10.76 -15.42
C CYS A 30 -28.18 10.40 -16.15
N ILE A 31 -27.54 11.35 -16.85
CA ILE A 31 -26.38 11.03 -17.67
C ILE A 31 -25.10 11.15 -16.84
N GLU A 32 -24.52 10.01 -16.50
CA GLU A 32 -23.31 9.89 -15.68
C GLU A 32 -22.05 10.34 -16.44
N TYR A 33 -21.99 10.09 -17.75
CA TYR A 33 -20.86 10.47 -18.59
C TYR A 33 -21.27 10.78 -20.04
N LEU A 34 -20.95 12.00 -20.51
CA LEU A 34 -21.25 12.51 -21.87
C LEU A 34 -20.01 12.62 -22.77
N GLY A 35 -18.82 12.40 -22.22
CA GLY A 35 -17.55 12.76 -22.85
C GLY A 35 -17.41 14.28 -23.09
N LYS A 36 -16.28 14.69 -23.71
CA LYS A 36 -15.98 16.11 -23.95
C LYS A 36 -16.93 16.73 -24.97
N GLN A 37 -17.44 17.93 -24.71
CA GLN A 37 -18.28 18.69 -25.63
C GLN A 37 -17.65 20.05 -25.96
N ASN A 38 -17.87 20.55 -27.18
CA ASN A 38 -17.52 21.90 -27.58
C ASN A 38 -18.65 22.86 -27.18
N THR A 39 -18.49 23.53 -26.04
CA THR A 39 -19.47 24.47 -25.48
C THR A 39 -19.19 25.94 -25.84
N SER A 40 -18.25 26.21 -26.75
CA SER A 40 -17.85 27.58 -27.10
C SER A 40 -18.95 28.46 -27.68
N SER A 41 -19.99 27.85 -28.27
CA SER A 41 -21.15 28.53 -28.85
C SER A 41 -22.40 28.44 -27.96
N CYS A 42 -22.27 27.95 -26.73
CA CYS A 42 -23.39 27.96 -25.79
C CYS A 42 -23.59 29.40 -25.31
N ASP A 43 -24.75 29.97 -25.64
CA ASP A 43 -25.09 31.32 -25.20
C ASP A 43 -24.90 31.41 -23.69
N SER A 44 -23.96 32.28 -23.29
CA SER A 44 -23.79 32.66 -21.90
C SER A 44 -25.13 33.26 -21.47
N ILE A 45 -25.94 32.48 -20.76
CA ILE A 45 -27.14 33.01 -20.13
C ILE A 45 -26.63 34.00 -19.09
N VAL A 46 -26.56 35.26 -19.51
CA VAL A 46 -26.59 36.44 -18.66
C VAL A 46 -27.86 36.26 -17.85
N TYR A 47 -27.71 35.80 -16.60
CA TYR A 47 -28.80 35.78 -15.65
C TYR A 47 -29.29 37.23 -15.51
N GLN A 48 -30.36 37.54 -16.23
CA GLN A 48 -31.07 38.80 -16.10
C GLN A 48 -31.50 38.93 -14.65
N ASN A 49 -31.14 40.08 -14.07
CA ASN A 49 -31.51 40.57 -12.75
C ASN A 49 -32.94 40.19 -12.33
N ILE A 50 -33.12 39.05 -11.67
CA ILE A 50 -34.27 38.85 -10.79
C ILE A 50 -33.88 39.47 -9.46
N LYS A 51 -34.41 40.67 -9.23
CA LYS A 51 -34.32 41.37 -7.96
C LYS A 51 -35.21 40.66 -6.94
N LEU A 52 -34.77 39.50 -6.44
CA LEU A 52 -35.33 38.87 -5.26
C LEU A 52 -34.48 39.29 -4.07
N ASN A 53 -35.15 39.90 -3.09
CA ASN A 53 -34.55 40.35 -1.85
C ASN A 53 -34.14 39.13 -1.03
N ILE A 54 -32.87 38.73 -1.09
CA ILE A 54 -32.32 37.63 -0.28
C ILE A 54 -31.07 38.17 0.41
N ASP A 55 -31.27 38.83 1.55
CA ASP A 55 -30.22 39.49 2.33
C ASP A 55 -29.24 38.52 3.03
N ASN A 56 -29.09 37.25 2.59
CA ASN A 56 -28.22 36.27 3.25
C ASN A 56 -27.65 35.17 2.34
N VAL A 57 -27.28 35.49 1.09
CA VAL A 57 -26.51 34.55 0.24
C VAL A 57 -25.17 35.18 -0.12
N ILE A 58 -24.08 34.62 0.40
CA ILE A 58 -22.74 34.86 -0.11
C ILE A 58 -22.56 33.95 -1.32
N ASP A 59 -22.62 34.53 -2.51
CA ASP A 59 -22.38 33.85 -3.78
C ASP A 59 -20.87 33.64 -3.97
N ASN A 60 -20.40 32.40 -3.80
CA ASN A 60 -19.00 32.00 -4.00
C ASN A 60 -18.61 31.91 -5.49
N HIS A 61 -19.49 32.26 -6.43
CA HIS A 61 -19.19 32.17 -7.86
C HIS A 61 -18.34 33.34 -8.40
N LYS A 62 -17.96 34.31 -7.55
CA LYS A 62 -17.12 35.45 -7.93
C LYS A 62 -15.61 35.17 -7.82
N VAL A 63 -15.17 33.99 -8.28
CA VAL A 63 -13.74 33.60 -8.36
C VAL A 63 -13.22 33.72 -9.81
N SER A 64 -13.78 34.64 -10.60
CA SER A 64 -13.37 34.79 -12.01
C SER A 64 -12.00 35.44 -12.22
N SER A 65 -11.32 35.93 -11.16
CA SER A 65 -9.99 36.54 -11.28
C SER A 65 -8.85 35.79 -10.57
N MET A 66 -9.14 34.65 -9.93
CA MET A 66 -8.11 33.75 -9.35
C MET A 66 -7.88 32.49 -10.19
N LEU A 67 -8.71 32.23 -11.21
CA LEU A 67 -8.69 31.03 -12.04
C LEU A 67 -7.69 31.10 -13.23
N ALA A 68 -6.60 31.85 -13.11
CA ALA A 68 -5.55 31.83 -14.14
C ALA A 68 -4.66 30.55 -14.05
N ASP A 69 -4.67 29.83 -12.92
CA ASP A 69 -3.82 28.65 -12.66
C ASP A 69 -4.64 27.34 -12.52
N ILE A 70 -5.54 27.06 -13.46
CA ILE A 70 -6.33 25.80 -13.48
C ILE A 70 -5.43 24.58 -13.82
N SER A 71 -4.22 24.79 -14.34
CA SER A 71 -3.25 23.72 -14.62
C SER A 71 -2.71 23.00 -13.38
N ASN A 72 -2.88 23.59 -12.19
CA ASN A 72 -2.44 23.03 -10.91
C ASN A 72 -3.59 22.39 -10.10
N LEU A 73 -4.81 22.37 -10.64
CA LEU A 73 -5.96 21.78 -9.96
C LEU A 73 -6.04 20.29 -10.31
N ASN A 74 -5.64 19.46 -9.36
CA ASN A 74 -5.60 18.02 -9.52
C ASN A 74 -6.95 17.35 -9.16
N THR A 75 -7.95 17.51 -10.04
CA THR A 75 -9.34 17.09 -9.80
C THR A 75 -9.49 15.58 -9.55
N GLU A 76 -8.63 14.77 -10.15
CA GLU A 76 -8.63 13.31 -9.97
C GLU A 76 -8.30 12.91 -8.53
N TYR A 77 -7.28 13.53 -7.93
CA TYR A 77 -6.88 13.23 -6.58
C TYR A 77 -7.82 13.82 -5.54
N PHE A 78 -8.50 14.93 -5.87
CA PHE A 78 -9.59 15.44 -5.03
C PHE A 78 -10.72 14.42 -4.90
N GLN A 79 -11.15 13.81 -6.02
CA GLN A 79 -12.19 12.79 -6.01
C GLN A 79 -11.73 11.53 -5.28
N SER A 80 -10.46 11.13 -5.46
CA SER A 80 -9.86 10.03 -4.70
C SER A 80 -9.89 10.29 -3.19
N ASP A 81 -9.42 11.47 -2.76
CA ASP A 81 -9.38 11.83 -1.34
C ASP A 81 -10.82 11.92 -0.75
N VAL A 82 -11.80 12.37 -1.53
CA VAL A 82 -13.23 12.37 -1.15
C VAL A 82 -13.81 10.96 -1.07
N ALA A 83 -13.44 10.05 -1.96
CA ALA A 83 -13.88 8.66 -1.92
C ALA A 83 -13.40 7.96 -0.63
N VAL A 84 -12.16 8.22 -0.20
CA VAL A 84 -11.65 7.70 1.08
C VAL A 84 -12.47 8.23 2.27
N LEU A 85 -12.84 9.51 2.26
CA LEU A 85 -13.72 10.08 3.29
C LEU A 85 -15.12 9.44 3.26
N GLN A 86 -15.62 9.05 2.09
CA GLN A 86 -16.86 8.28 1.96
C GLN A 86 -16.72 6.88 2.54
N ASP A 87 -15.62 6.18 2.27
CA ASP A 87 -15.38 4.86 2.85
C ASP A 87 -15.32 4.91 4.39
N ILE A 88 -14.81 6.00 4.97
CA ILE A 88 -14.83 6.20 6.43
C ILE A 88 -16.27 6.32 6.95
N ILE A 89 -17.14 7.02 6.20
CA ILE A 89 -18.57 7.13 6.52
C ILE A 89 -19.23 5.76 6.44
N ASP A 90 -19.03 5.04 5.35
CA ASP A 90 -19.68 3.75 5.09
C ASP A 90 -19.27 2.69 6.12
N LYS A 91 -18.06 2.78 6.66
CA LYS A 91 -17.54 1.91 7.73
C LYS A 91 -18.07 2.23 9.13
N ASN A 92 -18.63 3.41 9.35
CA ASN A 92 -19.01 3.88 10.67
C ASN A 92 -20.46 4.39 10.65
N GLU A 93 -21.41 3.58 11.12
CA GLU A 93 -22.84 3.91 11.14
C GLU A 93 -23.15 5.28 11.80
N ILE A 94 -22.34 5.70 12.77
CA ILE A 94 -22.49 7.01 13.44
C ILE A 94 -22.34 8.20 12.49
N LEU A 95 -21.69 8.00 11.34
CA LEU A 95 -21.49 8.99 10.30
C LEU A 95 -22.51 8.87 9.15
N ASP A 96 -23.46 7.94 9.21
CA ASP A 96 -24.41 7.72 8.12
C ASP A 96 -25.17 9.00 7.72
N GLY A 97 -25.35 9.17 6.41
CA GLY A 97 -25.93 10.37 5.81
C GLY A 97 -25.10 11.65 5.95
N ARG A 98 -23.89 11.62 6.52
CA ARG A 98 -22.95 12.75 6.47
C ARG A 98 -22.36 12.88 5.08
N HIS A 99 -22.02 14.11 4.71
CA HIS A 99 -21.28 14.36 3.48
C HIS A 99 -19.76 14.22 3.74
N PRO A 100 -18.95 13.65 2.83
CA PRO A 100 -17.51 13.46 3.01
C PRO A 100 -16.75 14.72 3.46
N LEU A 101 -17.06 15.88 2.88
CA LEU A 101 -16.43 17.16 3.25
C LEU A 101 -16.92 17.76 4.59
N SER A 102 -17.84 17.08 5.28
CA SER A 102 -18.43 17.54 6.55
C SER A 102 -17.97 16.72 7.77
N ILE A 103 -17.24 15.62 7.57
CA ILE A 103 -16.72 14.80 8.66
C ILE A 103 -15.36 15.31 9.15
N GLY A 104 -15.17 15.32 10.47
CA GLY A 104 -13.94 15.78 11.09
C GLY A 104 -13.57 17.22 10.76
N ARG A 105 -12.33 17.58 11.09
CA ARG A 105 -11.71 18.84 10.63
C ARG A 105 -10.72 18.51 9.54
N GLN A 106 -10.95 19.11 8.38
CA GLN A 106 -10.17 18.85 7.19
C GLN A 106 -9.37 20.09 6.81
N LYS A 107 -8.12 19.90 6.37
CA LYS A 107 -7.33 20.93 5.71
C LYS A 107 -6.97 20.44 4.32
N TRP A 108 -7.25 21.28 3.33
CA TRP A 108 -7.00 21.01 1.92
C TRP A 108 -6.00 22.02 1.35
N GLU A 109 -5.04 21.54 0.56
CA GLU A 109 -4.10 22.37 -0.20
C GLU A 109 -4.04 21.87 -1.63
N GLN A 110 -4.22 22.75 -2.61
CA GLN A 110 -4.21 22.38 -4.04
C GLN A 110 -5.19 21.22 -4.36
N MET A 111 -6.34 21.21 -3.67
CA MET A 111 -7.36 20.15 -3.73
C MET A 111 -6.89 18.76 -3.28
N ARG A 112 -5.82 18.68 -2.49
CA ARG A 112 -5.40 17.48 -1.77
C ARG A 112 -5.68 17.61 -0.28
N LEU A 113 -6.17 16.54 0.33
CA LEU A 113 -6.35 16.48 1.78
C LEU A 113 -4.97 16.32 2.43
N VAL A 114 -4.58 17.31 3.24
CA VAL A 114 -3.26 17.39 3.89
C VAL A 114 -3.33 17.33 5.40
N SER A 115 -4.52 17.44 5.99
CA SER A 115 -4.78 17.21 7.40
C SER A 115 -6.19 16.67 7.59
N LEU A 116 -6.33 15.64 8.40
CA LEU A 116 -7.62 15.07 8.78
C LEU A 116 -7.62 14.82 10.29
N ASP A 117 -8.59 15.41 10.98
CA ASP A 117 -8.80 15.23 12.42
C ASP A 117 -10.21 14.68 12.63
N LEU A 118 -10.24 13.42 13.05
CA LEU A 118 -11.42 12.63 13.36
C LEU A 118 -11.42 12.21 14.84
N SER A 119 -10.80 13.02 15.70
CA SER A 119 -10.74 12.74 17.14
C SER A 119 -12.11 12.83 17.81
N ASP A 120 -12.34 12.00 18.84
CA ASP A 120 -13.54 11.97 19.68
C ASP A 120 -14.87 11.83 18.89
N MET A 121 -14.84 11.08 17.79
CA MET A 121 -16.00 10.89 16.90
C MET A 121 -16.75 9.57 17.13
N SER A 122 -16.31 8.75 18.11
CA SER A 122 -16.84 7.40 18.36
C SER A 122 -16.75 6.47 17.15
N LEU A 123 -15.66 6.59 16.37
CA LEU A 123 -15.39 5.66 15.28
C LEU A 123 -15.06 4.27 15.80
N THR A 124 -15.49 3.25 15.06
CA THR A 124 -15.31 1.83 15.41
C THR A 124 -14.51 1.05 14.38
N ASP A 125 -14.41 1.53 13.14
CA ASP A 125 -13.66 0.87 12.06
C ASP A 125 -12.96 1.89 11.14
N LEU A 126 -11.89 1.48 10.47
CA LEU A 126 -11.17 2.28 9.47
C LEU A 126 -11.09 1.53 8.14
N PRO A 127 -11.36 2.18 7.00
CA PRO A 127 -11.20 1.55 5.69
C PRO A 127 -9.71 1.47 5.29
N ILE A 128 -9.34 0.41 4.57
CA ILE A 128 -7.97 0.24 4.02
C ILE A 128 -7.62 1.38 3.05
N SER A 129 -8.62 1.95 2.36
CA SER A 129 -8.44 3.09 1.45
C SER A 129 -7.89 4.34 2.14
N LEU A 130 -8.01 4.45 3.47
CA LEU A 130 -7.32 5.47 4.28
C LEU A 130 -5.82 5.51 3.99
N CYS A 131 -5.22 4.36 3.66
CA CYS A 131 -3.79 4.28 3.40
C CYS A 131 -3.33 4.99 2.13
N SER A 132 -4.24 5.25 1.19
CA SER A 132 -3.98 6.11 0.04
C SER A 132 -3.83 7.59 0.43
N LEU A 133 -4.29 7.98 1.63
CA LEU A 133 -4.19 9.34 2.14
C LEU A 133 -2.90 9.62 2.92
N THR A 134 -2.46 8.65 3.71
CA THR A 134 -1.36 8.78 4.67
C THR A 134 -0.07 9.39 4.10
N PRO A 135 0.39 9.05 2.87
CA PRO A 135 1.63 9.62 2.32
C PRO A 135 1.64 11.14 2.18
N GLN A 136 0.47 11.77 1.94
CA GLN A 136 0.36 13.24 1.83
C GLN A 136 -0.15 13.94 3.08
N LEU A 137 -0.74 13.20 4.03
CA LEU A 137 -1.26 13.78 5.26
C LEU A 137 -0.09 14.23 6.13
N ARG A 138 -0.06 15.53 6.46
CA ARG A 138 0.88 16.06 7.45
C ARG A 138 0.38 15.87 8.88
N LYS A 139 -0.93 15.65 9.03
CA LYS A 139 -1.57 15.35 10.31
C LYS A 139 -2.77 14.43 10.08
N LEU A 140 -2.78 13.33 10.83
CA LEU A 140 -3.94 12.45 11.00
C LEU A 140 -4.17 12.30 12.50
N ASP A 141 -5.37 12.65 12.98
CA ASP A 141 -5.76 12.49 14.38
C ASP A 141 -6.98 11.58 14.48
N LEU A 142 -6.80 10.44 15.14
CA LEU A 142 -7.81 9.39 15.33
C LEU A 142 -8.07 9.13 16.83
N SER A 143 -7.56 9.98 17.71
CA SER A 143 -7.63 9.80 19.16
C SER A 143 -9.05 9.86 19.71
N GLY A 144 -9.32 9.19 20.84
CA GLY A 144 -10.59 9.27 21.55
C GLY A 144 -11.76 8.53 20.87
N ASN A 145 -11.45 7.55 20.03
CA ASN A 145 -12.43 6.69 19.37
C ASN A 145 -12.46 5.30 20.03
N SER A 146 -13.19 4.36 19.41
CA SER A 146 -13.31 2.95 19.83
C SER A 146 -12.80 2.01 18.73
N LEU A 147 -11.69 2.38 18.10
CA LEU A 147 -11.08 1.60 17.04
C LEU A 147 -10.38 0.37 17.63
N CYS A 148 -10.75 -0.81 17.17
CA CYS A 148 -10.13 -2.07 17.57
C CYS A 148 -9.06 -2.51 16.57
N PRO A 149 -7.94 -3.10 17.02
CA PRO A 149 -7.01 -3.79 16.14
C PRO A 149 -7.71 -4.91 15.33
N PRO A 150 -7.24 -5.18 14.10
CA PRO A 150 -6.05 -4.63 13.45
C PRO A 150 -6.38 -3.30 12.76
N TYR A 151 -5.43 -2.38 12.73
CA TYR A 151 -5.58 -1.14 11.95
C TYR A 151 -5.08 -1.35 10.52
N PRO A 152 -5.53 -0.52 9.55
CA PRO A 152 -4.94 -0.49 8.22
C PRO A 152 -3.42 -0.32 8.30
N TYR A 153 -2.68 -0.99 7.42
CA TYR A 153 -1.22 -1.08 7.48
C TYR A 153 -0.43 0.23 7.61
N CYS A 154 -0.97 1.31 7.07
CA CYS A 154 -0.36 2.62 7.10
C CYS A 154 -0.44 3.28 8.49
N ILE A 155 -1.14 2.64 9.43
CA ILE A 155 -1.39 3.14 10.78
C ILE A 155 -0.58 2.30 11.76
N GLU A 156 0.64 2.74 12.02
CA GLU A 156 1.57 2.10 12.95
C GLU A 156 1.15 2.28 14.42
N TYR A 157 0.55 3.43 14.74
CA TYR A 157 0.08 3.76 16.06
C TYR A 157 -1.14 4.67 15.97
N ILE A 158 -2.21 4.31 16.67
CA ILE A 158 -3.28 5.23 17.00
C ILE A 158 -3.21 5.59 18.47
N SER A 159 -3.30 6.90 18.74
CA SER A 159 -3.39 7.45 20.09
C SER A 159 -4.60 6.86 20.84
N SER A 160 -4.77 7.22 22.12
CA SER A 160 -5.74 6.64 23.05
C SER A 160 -7.09 6.25 22.43
N GLN A 161 -7.48 4.98 22.58
CA GLN A 161 -8.78 4.43 22.17
C GLN A 161 -9.50 3.82 23.38
N ASP A 162 -10.83 3.79 23.33
CA ASP A 162 -11.64 2.93 24.18
C ASP A 162 -11.72 1.52 23.57
N ILE A 163 -10.85 0.64 24.05
CA ILE A 163 -10.76 -0.77 23.61
C ILE A 163 -11.58 -1.73 24.47
N THR A 164 -12.40 -1.23 25.40
CA THR A 164 -13.14 -2.09 26.35
C THR A 164 -14.14 -3.02 25.66
N GLY A 165 -14.61 -2.65 24.47
CA GLY A 165 -15.53 -3.44 23.64
C GLY A 165 -14.86 -4.32 22.59
N CYS A 166 -13.52 -4.28 22.47
CA CYS A 166 -12.83 -5.11 21.50
C CYS A 166 -12.95 -6.58 21.92
N GLY A 167 -13.50 -7.43 21.04
CA GLY A 167 -13.48 -8.87 21.23
C GLY A 167 -12.05 -9.39 21.30
N LYS A 168 -11.85 -10.65 21.71
CA LYS A 168 -10.54 -11.30 21.58
C LYS A 168 -10.21 -11.35 20.07
N TYR A 169 -9.38 -10.43 19.62
CA TYR A 169 -8.95 -10.38 18.24
C TYR A 169 -8.17 -11.67 17.94
N SER A 170 -8.40 -12.24 16.76
CA SER A 170 -7.65 -13.41 16.30
C SER A 170 -7.20 -13.08 14.89
N CYS A 171 -5.90 -13.25 14.65
CA CYS A 171 -5.32 -12.95 13.36
C CYS A 171 -6.00 -13.75 12.23
N PRO A 172 -6.07 -13.19 11.01
CA PRO A 172 -6.53 -13.94 9.85
C PRO A 172 -5.74 -15.24 9.65
N ASP A 173 -6.32 -16.20 8.94
CA ASP A 173 -5.60 -17.43 8.56
C ASP A 173 -4.28 -17.05 7.86
N SER A 174 -3.20 -17.80 8.16
CA SER A 174 -1.79 -17.54 7.76
C SER A 174 -1.06 -16.40 8.47
N TYR A 175 -1.72 -15.66 9.36
CA TYR A 175 -1.09 -14.66 10.22
C TYR A 175 -0.85 -15.21 11.63
N VAL A 176 0.17 -14.69 12.29
CA VAL A 176 0.52 -14.99 13.68
C VAL A 176 0.37 -13.73 14.53
N GLU A 177 -0.17 -13.90 15.73
CA GLU A 177 -0.34 -12.84 16.71
C GLU A 177 0.95 -12.69 17.53
N ILE A 178 1.55 -11.50 17.51
CA ILE A 178 2.72 -11.14 18.31
C ILE A 178 2.47 -9.72 18.85
N ASP A 179 2.54 -9.56 20.17
CA ASP A 179 2.31 -8.28 20.87
C ASP A 179 1.05 -7.52 20.40
N ASP A 180 -0.08 -8.22 20.36
CA ASP A 180 -1.40 -7.71 19.95
C ASP A 180 -1.47 -7.22 18.47
N ALA A 181 -0.49 -7.57 17.64
CA ALA A 181 -0.46 -7.29 16.19
C ALA A 181 -0.38 -8.59 15.37
N CYS A 182 -0.85 -8.53 14.12
CA CYS A 182 -0.84 -9.66 13.21
C CYS A 182 0.23 -9.53 12.13
N TYR A 183 1.08 -10.54 12.03
CA TYR A 183 2.15 -10.63 11.04
C TYR A 183 1.93 -11.85 10.16
N MET A 184 2.25 -11.78 8.87
CA MET A 184 2.23 -12.96 8.01
C MET A 184 3.21 -13.99 8.54
N GLY A 185 2.69 -15.17 8.89
CA GLY A 185 3.48 -16.23 9.51
C GLY A 185 4.67 -16.68 8.67
N SER A 186 4.54 -16.65 7.34
CA SER A 186 5.65 -16.95 6.42
C SER A 186 6.78 -15.91 6.50
N HIS A 187 6.46 -14.63 6.66
CA HIS A 187 7.46 -13.57 6.76
C HIS A 187 8.17 -13.61 8.12
N ILE A 188 7.44 -13.91 9.20
CA ILE A 188 8.05 -14.21 10.50
C ILE A 188 8.94 -15.46 10.41
N GLY A 189 8.48 -16.49 9.71
CA GLY A 189 9.25 -17.70 9.42
C GLY A 189 10.58 -17.40 8.71
N LEU A 190 10.57 -16.54 7.69
CA LEU A 190 11.80 -16.12 7.00
C LEU A 190 12.81 -15.46 7.96
N LEU A 191 12.34 -14.55 8.82
CA LEU A 191 13.20 -13.90 9.82
C LEU A 191 13.76 -14.93 10.81
N GLN A 192 12.94 -15.90 11.24
CA GLN A 192 13.39 -17.01 12.07
C GLN A 192 14.43 -17.87 11.37
N SER A 193 14.26 -18.17 10.08
CA SER A 193 15.25 -18.91 9.29
C SER A 193 16.59 -18.18 9.22
N PHE A 194 16.59 -16.84 9.12
CA PHE A 194 17.81 -16.05 9.21
C PHE A 194 18.48 -16.19 10.58
N ILE A 195 17.71 -16.12 11.67
CA ILE A 195 18.21 -16.29 13.04
C ILE A 195 18.82 -17.68 13.23
N ASP A 196 18.10 -18.73 12.83
CA ASP A 196 18.51 -20.12 13.05
C ASP A 196 19.77 -20.50 12.25
N GLN A 197 19.95 -19.92 11.07
CA GLN A 197 21.05 -20.25 10.16
C GLN A 197 22.30 -19.38 10.35
N ASN A 198 22.19 -18.27 11.09
CA ASN A 198 23.30 -17.34 11.28
C ASN A 198 23.60 -17.16 12.76
N ALA A 199 24.75 -17.67 13.20
CA ALA A 199 25.18 -17.60 14.61
C ALA A 199 25.28 -16.16 15.15
N SER A 200 25.46 -15.16 14.29
CA SER A 200 25.48 -13.74 14.68
C SER A 200 24.12 -13.22 15.17
N LEU A 201 23.04 -13.92 14.87
CA LEU A 201 21.67 -13.58 15.23
C LEU A 201 21.07 -14.49 16.31
N ASP A 202 21.84 -15.45 16.83
CA ASP A 202 21.35 -16.48 17.76
C ASP A 202 20.66 -15.89 19.00
N GLY A 203 19.50 -16.44 19.33
CA GLY A 203 18.68 -16.03 20.47
C GLY A 203 17.96 -14.69 20.33
N ILE A 204 18.01 -14.03 19.17
CA ILE A 204 17.21 -12.83 18.89
C ILE A 204 15.81 -13.26 18.43
N ASP A 205 14.76 -12.66 18.99
CA ASP A 205 13.40 -12.86 18.49
C ASP A 205 13.21 -12.13 17.13
N PRO A 206 12.43 -12.66 16.17
CA PRO A 206 12.27 -12.09 14.83
C PRO A 206 11.96 -10.58 14.79
N LEU A 207 11.09 -10.09 15.68
CA LEU A 207 10.73 -8.67 15.73
C LEU A 207 11.80 -7.80 16.41
N ASP A 208 12.66 -8.40 17.24
CA ASP A 208 13.75 -7.72 17.96
C ASP A 208 15.02 -7.52 17.13
N LEU A 209 15.07 -8.05 15.91
CA LEU A 209 16.15 -7.77 14.95
C LEU A 209 16.35 -6.26 14.72
N SER A 210 15.28 -5.46 14.79
CA SER A 210 15.37 -3.99 14.67
C SER A 210 16.20 -3.36 15.80
N SER A 211 16.07 -3.88 17.03
CA SER A 211 16.87 -3.47 18.18
C SER A 211 18.35 -3.85 18.04
N HIS A 212 18.66 -4.79 17.13
CA HIS A 212 20.01 -5.25 16.80
C HIS A 212 20.55 -4.64 15.49
N GLY A 213 19.90 -3.57 15.02
CA GLY A 213 20.34 -2.77 13.89
C GLY A 213 20.02 -3.38 12.52
N ALA A 214 19.07 -4.32 12.44
CA ALA A 214 18.34 -4.54 11.20
C ALA A 214 17.33 -3.40 11.00
N HIS A 215 16.89 -3.18 9.76
CA HIS A 215 15.77 -2.29 9.47
C HIS A 215 14.65 -3.08 8.80
N LEU A 216 13.57 -3.28 9.56
CA LEU A 216 12.36 -3.93 9.09
C LEU A 216 11.31 -2.86 8.78
N LYS A 217 10.60 -3.00 7.67
CA LYS A 217 9.36 -2.25 7.42
C LYS A 217 8.26 -3.24 7.11
N TRP A 218 7.12 -3.07 7.78
CA TRP A 218 5.94 -3.89 7.59
C TRP A 218 4.86 -3.11 6.85
N THR A 219 4.15 -3.79 5.96
CA THR A 219 2.98 -3.30 5.22
C THR A 219 1.96 -4.44 5.23
N ASP A 220 0.78 -4.20 5.81
CA ASP A 220 -0.34 -5.15 5.93
C ASP A 220 0.03 -6.44 6.68
N GLY A 221 0.92 -6.32 7.68
CA GLY A 221 1.48 -7.48 8.39
C GLY A 221 2.48 -8.29 7.56
N GLY A 222 2.70 -7.95 6.29
CA GLY A 222 3.77 -8.48 5.44
C GLY A 222 5.06 -7.67 5.57
N LEU A 223 6.21 -8.33 5.48
CA LEU A 223 7.52 -7.67 5.47
C LEU A 223 7.76 -7.03 4.09
N ASP A 224 7.77 -5.70 4.05
CA ASP A 224 7.98 -4.87 2.85
C ASP A 224 9.46 -4.55 2.62
N ARG A 225 10.23 -4.35 3.70
CA ARG A 225 11.66 -4.04 3.64
C ARG A 225 12.44 -4.84 4.67
N LEU A 226 13.56 -5.40 4.23
CA LEU A 226 14.52 -6.12 5.06
C LEU A 226 15.94 -5.62 4.77
N ILE A 227 16.53 -4.88 5.71
CA ILE A 227 17.93 -4.46 5.63
C ILE A 227 18.70 -5.08 6.80
N MET A 228 19.62 -5.99 6.49
CA MET A 228 20.51 -6.67 7.43
C MET A 228 21.97 -6.52 7.00
N ARG A 229 22.35 -5.29 6.67
CA ARG A 229 23.71 -4.95 6.25
C ARG A 229 24.69 -5.03 7.42
N GLY A 230 25.83 -5.71 7.25
CA GLY A 230 26.87 -5.77 8.28
C GLY A 230 26.39 -6.40 9.59
N LYS A 231 25.64 -7.50 9.48
CA LYS A 231 25.13 -8.33 10.57
C LYS A 231 25.90 -9.65 10.70
N ASP A 232 27.08 -9.72 10.09
CA ASP A 232 27.94 -10.92 10.06
C ASP A 232 27.21 -12.19 9.58
N LEU A 233 26.22 -12.04 8.68
CA LEU A 233 25.51 -13.18 8.10
C LEU A 233 26.47 -14.08 7.32
N THR A 234 26.32 -15.38 7.45
CA THR A 234 27.09 -16.40 6.73
C THR A 234 26.22 -17.16 5.73
N THR A 235 24.90 -17.11 5.86
CA THR A 235 23.97 -17.92 5.08
C THR A 235 22.68 -17.14 4.79
N ILE A 236 22.16 -17.31 3.57
CA ILE A 236 20.84 -16.81 3.18
C ILE A 236 19.89 -18.01 3.16
N PRO A 237 18.79 -17.97 3.93
CA PRO A 237 17.77 -19.01 3.87
C PRO A 237 17.12 -19.17 2.49
N GLU A 238 16.91 -20.41 2.03
CA GLU A 238 16.26 -20.70 0.73
C GLU A 238 14.78 -20.27 0.65
N ASP A 239 14.09 -20.21 1.79
CA ASP A 239 12.71 -19.72 1.86
C ASP A 239 12.59 -18.24 1.48
N ILE A 240 13.70 -17.47 1.43
CA ILE A 240 13.72 -16.13 0.86
C ILE A 240 13.16 -16.11 -0.57
N CYS A 241 13.40 -17.17 -1.35
CA CYS A 241 12.92 -17.26 -2.73
C CYS A 241 11.41 -17.38 -2.85
N THR A 242 10.71 -17.72 -1.76
CA THR A 242 9.24 -17.73 -1.74
C THR A 242 8.64 -16.34 -1.51
N LEU A 243 9.41 -15.41 -0.91
CA LEU A 243 8.95 -14.07 -0.52
C LEU A 243 9.70 -12.95 -1.24
N TYR A 244 10.69 -13.29 -2.07
CA TYR A 244 11.57 -12.32 -2.72
C TYR A 244 10.81 -11.31 -3.59
N SER A 245 9.70 -11.73 -4.22
CA SER A 245 8.83 -10.85 -5.00
C SER A 245 8.03 -9.86 -4.15
N ASP A 246 7.82 -10.17 -2.87
CA ASP A 246 6.92 -9.44 -1.99
C ASP A 246 7.68 -8.37 -1.19
N ILE A 247 9.01 -8.52 -1.08
CA ILE A 247 9.91 -7.56 -0.43
C ILE A 247 10.32 -6.49 -1.45
N THR A 248 9.93 -5.24 -1.22
CA THR A 248 10.25 -4.12 -2.13
C THR A 248 11.68 -3.64 -2.00
N LEU A 249 12.33 -3.88 -0.86
CA LEU A 249 13.75 -3.61 -0.67
C LEU A 249 14.41 -4.65 0.24
N LEU A 250 15.35 -5.39 -0.33
CA LEU A 250 16.25 -6.29 0.38
C LEU A 250 17.69 -5.76 0.30
N ASP A 251 18.36 -5.59 1.44
CA ASP A 251 19.80 -5.30 1.51
C ASP A 251 20.47 -6.16 2.56
N ILE A 252 21.23 -7.15 2.10
CA ILE A 252 22.02 -8.09 2.91
C ILE A 252 23.52 -7.94 2.61
N SER A 253 23.93 -6.75 2.14
CA SER A 253 25.33 -6.47 1.80
C SER A 253 26.24 -6.37 3.03
N ASN A 254 27.54 -6.38 2.79
CA ASN A 254 28.61 -6.29 3.78
C ASN A 254 28.53 -7.35 4.90
N ASN A 255 28.17 -8.58 4.55
CA ASN A 255 28.22 -9.72 5.45
C ASN A 255 29.33 -10.71 5.02
N HIS A 256 29.31 -11.94 5.54
CA HIS A 256 30.27 -13.02 5.23
C HIS A 256 29.61 -14.16 4.44
N ILE A 257 28.67 -13.82 3.55
CA ILE A 257 27.89 -14.82 2.82
C ILE A 257 28.72 -15.37 1.68
N CYS A 258 29.01 -16.66 1.71
CA CYS A 258 29.74 -17.35 0.65
C CYS A 258 28.79 -17.92 -0.42
N PRO A 259 29.19 -17.93 -1.70
CA PRO A 259 28.50 -18.71 -2.72
C PRO A 259 28.48 -20.22 -2.38
N PRO A 260 27.47 -20.98 -2.87
CA PRO A 260 26.36 -20.53 -3.73
C PRO A 260 25.28 -19.77 -2.95
N TYR A 261 24.64 -18.80 -3.62
CA TYR A 261 23.49 -18.09 -3.09
C TYR A 261 22.19 -18.78 -3.54
N PRO A 262 21.04 -18.50 -2.88
CA PRO A 262 19.75 -19.02 -3.32
C PRO A 262 19.47 -18.72 -4.79
N SER A 263 18.85 -19.66 -5.49
CA SER A 263 18.71 -19.64 -6.96
C SER A 263 17.94 -18.45 -7.52
N CYS A 264 17.10 -17.82 -6.70
CA CYS A 264 16.34 -16.63 -7.06
C CYS A 264 17.16 -15.32 -6.98
N MET A 265 18.41 -15.37 -6.49
CA MET A 265 19.23 -14.20 -6.24
C MET A 265 20.48 -14.21 -7.12
N ASP A 266 20.51 -13.31 -8.11
CA ASP A 266 21.69 -13.09 -8.96
C ASP A 266 22.73 -12.16 -8.31
N ASP A 267 22.30 -11.29 -7.39
CA ASP A 267 23.16 -10.33 -6.69
C ASP A 267 22.71 -10.19 -5.22
N VAL A 268 23.64 -10.41 -4.30
CA VAL A 268 23.44 -10.28 -2.84
C VAL A 268 24.20 -9.08 -2.26
N GLY A 269 24.73 -8.22 -3.12
CA GLY A 269 25.62 -7.12 -2.76
C GLY A 269 27.04 -7.60 -2.40
N ARG A 270 27.90 -6.63 -2.07
CA ARG A 270 29.30 -6.91 -1.69
C ARG A 270 29.33 -7.74 -0.41
N GLN A 271 30.01 -8.89 -0.44
CA GLN A 271 30.28 -9.72 0.73
C GLN A 271 31.78 -9.72 1.03
N ASP A 272 32.14 -10.01 2.28
CA ASP A 272 33.48 -10.42 2.67
C ASP A 272 33.60 -11.94 2.46
N THR A 273 34.36 -12.32 1.44
CA THR A 273 34.53 -13.71 1.00
C THR A 273 35.94 -14.23 1.26
N GLU A 274 36.73 -13.58 2.11
CA GLU A 274 38.11 -13.99 2.40
C GLU A 274 38.18 -15.41 3.00
N ASP A 275 37.20 -15.76 3.84
CA ASP A 275 37.09 -17.07 4.49
C ASP A 275 36.28 -18.09 3.68
N CYS A 276 35.79 -17.72 2.49
CA CYS A 276 35.11 -18.69 1.63
C CYS A 276 36.11 -19.74 1.16
N ILE A 277 35.67 -21.01 1.14
CA ILE A 277 36.47 -22.08 0.57
C ILE A 277 36.50 -21.90 -0.96
N VAL A 278 37.46 -21.11 -1.42
CA VAL A 278 37.78 -20.99 -2.84
C VAL A 278 38.49 -22.28 -3.23
N GLY A 279 37.73 -23.22 -3.79
CA GLY A 279 38.33 -24.35 -4.49
C GLY A 279 39.25 -23.85 -5.63
N PRO A 280 40.02 -24.73 -6.31
CA PRO A 280 40.87 -24.34 -7.45
C PRO A 280 40.11 -23.78 -8.67
N CYS A 281 38.81 -23.57 -8.53
CA CYS A 281 37.89 -23.24 -9.60
C CYS A 281 37.74 -21.71 -9.72
N ALA A 282 37.42 -21.26 -10.94
CA ALA A 282 37.10 -19.87 -11.18
C ALA A 282 35.81 -19.46 -10.45
N ASP A 283 35.63 -18.15 -10.24
CA ASP A 283 34.40 -17.61 -9.68
C ASP A 283 33.18 -18.18 -10.42
N GLY A 284 32.22 -18.66 -9.64
CA GLY A 284 31.03 -19.32 -10.16
C GLY A 284 31.17 -20.83 -10.45
N TYR A 285 32.23 -21.47 -9.96
CA TYR A 285 32.41 -22.91 -10.05
C TYR A 285 32.74 -23.52 -8.68
N ILE A 286 32.15 -24.67 -8.38
CA ILE A 286 32.40 -25.46 -7.17
C ILE A 286 33.29 -26.65 -7.53
N TYR A 287 34.29 -26.90 -6.69
CA TYR A 287 35.18 -28.06 -6.83
C TYR A 287 34.52 -29.31 -6.23
N PHE A 288 34.31 -30.34 -7.04
CA PHE A 288 33.75 -31.63 -6.60
C PHE A 288 34.47 -32.78 -7.32
N GLU A 289 34.90 -33.81 -6.58
CA GLU A 289 35.57 -35.02 -7.11
C GLU A 289 36.73 -34.83 -8.11
N GLY A 290 37.42 -33.69 -8.07
CA GLY A 290 38.55 -33.41 -8.97
C GLY A 290 38.25 -32.41 -10.08
N ASP A 291 36.98 -32.06 -10.29
CA ASP A 291 36.52 -31.20 -11.37
C ASP A 291 35.79 -29.96 -10.84
N CYS A 292 35.68 -28.94 -11.70
CA CYS A 292 34.97 -27.70 -11.44
C CYS A 292 33.61 -27.71 -12.12
N TYR A 293 32.52 -27.61 -11.36
CA TYR A 293 31.16 -27.58 -11.86
C TYR A 293 30.58 -26.19 -11.72
N TYR A 294 29.86 -25.71 -12.74
CA TYR A 294 29.15 -24.46 -12.64
C TYR A 294 28.06 -24.58 -11.57
N TYR A 295 28.04 -23.69 -10.56
CA TYR A 295 27.12 -23.87 -9.43
C TYR A 295 25.65 -23.83 -9.86
N GLY A 296 25.31 -23.05 -10.89
CA GLY A 296 23.95 -22.98 -11.42
C GLY A 296 23.46 -24.33 -11.96
N ASP A 297 24.36 -25.15 -12.51
CA ASP A 297 24.02 -26.49 -12.99
C ASP A 297 23.82 -27.46 -11.82
N LEU A 298 24.62 -27.33 -10.76
CA LEU A 298 24.51 -28.16 -9.56
C LEU A 298 23.21 -27.87 -8.79
N GLN A 299 22.76 -26.62 -8.79
CA GLN A 299 21.51 -26.22 -8.14
C GLN A 299 20.30 -26.92 -8.75
N VAL A 300 20.27 -27.10 -10.08
CA VAL A 300 19.23 -27.87 -10.75
C VAL A 300 19.20 -29.32 -10.25
N LEU A 301 20.36 -29.91 -9.97
CA LEU A 301 20.46 -31.28 -9.44
C LEU A 301 19.99 -31.35 -7.97
N LEU A 302 20.33 -30.36 -7.15
CA LEU A 302 19.85 -30.25 -5.77
C LEU A 302 18.33 -30.08 -5.71
N ASP A 303 17.76 -29.21 -6.54
CA ASP A 303 16.30 -29.05 -6.63
C ASP A 303 15.62 -30.34 -7.09
N PHE A 304 16.22 -31.06 -8.04
CA PHE A 304 15.71 -32.33 -8.53
C PHE A 304 15.68 -33.40 -7.43
N THR A 305 16.73 -33.51 -6.60
CA THR A 305 16.77 -34.46 -5.49
C THR A 305 15.78 -34.10 -4.38
N ARG A 306 15.62 -32.81 -4.07
CA ARG A 306 14.63 -32.32 -3.08
C ARG A 306 13.19 -32.64 -3.48
N ILE A 307 12.86 -32.53 -4.77
CA ILE A 307 11.52 -32.87 -5.29
C ILE A 307 11.32 -34.40 -5.37
N ASN A 308 12.41 -35.16 -5.42
CA ASN A 308 12.40 -36.62 -5.57
C ASN A 308 13.18 -37.30 -4.43
N PRO A 309 12.68 -37.28 -3.18
CA PRO A 309 13.41 -37.75 -1.99
C PRO A 309 13.83 -39.23 -2.05
N GLY A 310 13.25 -40.03 -2.95
CA GLY A 310 13.71 -41.40 -3.24
C GLY A 310 15.09 -41.49 -3.91
N LEU A 311 15.66 -40.36 -4.36
CA LEU A 311 16.97 -40.28 -5.03
C LEU A 311 18.11 -39.90 -4.09
N GLU A 312 17.84 -39.52 -2.84
CA GLU A 312 18.85 -39.08 -1.86
C GLU A 312 19.95 -40.11 -1.58
N ASN A 313 19.73 -41.39 -1.92
CA ASN A 313 20.67 -42.49 -1.68
C ASN A 313 21.24 -43.12 -2.96
N TYR A 314 20.98 -42.55 -4.14
CA TYR A 314 21.58 -43.00 -5.39
C TYR A 314 22.87 -42.21 -5.64
N HIS A 315 23.97 -42.71 -5.07
CA HIS A 315 25.34 -42.30 -5.41
C HIS A 315 25.96 -43.29 -6.40
#